data_AF-A0A2V9BBB0-F1
#
_entry.id   AF-A0A2V9BBB0-F1
#
_cell.length_a   1.000
_cell.length_b   1.000
_cell.length_c   1.000
_cell.angle_alpha   90.00
_cell.angle_beta   90.00
_cell.angle_gamma   90.00
#
_symmetry.space_group_name_H-M   'P 1'
#
loop_
_entity.id
_entity.type
_entity.pdbx_description
1 polymer ?
#
loop_
_entity_poly.entity_id
_entity_poly.type
_entity_poly.pdbx_seq_one_letter_code
_entity_poly.pdbx_strand_id
1 'polypeptide(L)'
;MKTLQTWYDPGTGLWKTTGWWNSANALTVLADYSRLSGSSEYLAAISNTFNVNGASGFLNKYYDDEGWWALAWIAAYDKTADVQYLNMSQRIFSDVSAGWDSICGGGIWWNKDRKYKNAIANELFLSVAANLAARTTGAEQASNLAWAKKEWAWFSASGMINSQNLINDGLNSSCQNNGQTTWSYNQGVILGGLAALSRDTGDQSLSQQAQTIALSAIAHLSDANGILHDVCEPKCGADGVEFKGIFVRNLGAGDSGFPLPQYKAFLETNAKNIWTNDRGPNDQFGLVWSGPFLPANAASQTSAIDCLLAAAQASVQHSPGNNPNSSQGVTARR
;
A
#
# COMPACT_ATOMS: atom_id res chain seq x y z
N MET A 1 -6.07 16.45 -5.43
CA MET A 1 -7.40 15.96 -5.01
C MET A 1 -8.53 16.36 -5.95
N LYS A 2 -8.80 17.67 -6.17
CA LYS A 2 -9.88 18.13 -7.08
C LYS A 2 -9.81 17.48 -8.48
N THR A 3 -8.63 17.41 -9.09
CA THR A 3 -8.43 16.75 -10.38
C THR A 3 -8.82 15.27 -10.34
N LEU A 4 -8.41 14.51 -9.32
CA LEU A 4 -8.83 13.11 -9.12
C LEU A 4 -10.37 12.98 -9.06
N GLN A 5 -11.02 13.92 -8.37
CA GLN A 5 -12.49 13.92 -8.23
C GLN A 5 -13.24 14.21 -9.54
N THR A 6 -12.58 14.72 -10.58
CA THR A 6 -13.23 14.87 -11.91
C THR A 6 -13.55 13.53 -12.56
N TRP A 7 -12.88 12.45 -12.15
CA TRP A 7 -13.17 11.09 -12.60
C TRP A 7 -14.13 10.32 -11.68
N TYR A 8 -14.49 10.86 -10.51
CA TYR A 8 -15.41 10.17 -9.61
C TYR A 8 -16.82 10.12 -10.22
N ASP A 9 -17.41 8.94 -10.28
CA ASP A 9 -18.79 8.74 -10.70
C ASP A 9 -19.67 8.41 -9.48
N PRO A 10 -20.54 9.33 -9.03
CA PRO A 10 -21.38 9.08 -7.87
C PRO A 10 -22.40 7.97 -8.12
N GLY A 11 -22.76 7.66 -9.36
CA GLY A 11 -23.71 6.60 -9.71
C GLY A 11 -23.15 5.19 -9.50
N THR A 12 -21.85 4.99 -9.72
CA THR A 12 -21.17 3.71 -9.44
C THR A 12 -20.44 3.74 -8.10
N GLY A 13 -20.18 4.92 -7.55
CA GLY A 13 -19.34 5.11 -6.38
C GLY A 13 -17.86 4.80 -6.67
N LEU A 14 -17.43 4.83 -7.92
CA LEU A 14 -16.05 4.49 -8.34
C LEU A 14 -15.46 5.59 -9.21
N TRP A 15 -14.16 5.51 -9.48
CA TRP A 15 -13.49 6.41 -10.41
C TRP A 15 -13.57 5.82 -11.82
N LYS A 16 -13.83 6.68 -12.80
CA LYS A 16 -13.73 6.32 -14.22
C LYS A 16 -12.27 6.11 -14.57
N THR A 17 -11.99 5.32 -15.61
CA THR A 17 -10.63 5.03 -16.12
C THR A 17 -9.75 4.18 -15.19
N THR A 18 -10.27 3.73 -14.06
CA THR A 18 -9.67 2.75 -13.14
C THR A 18 -10.43 1.42 -13.20
N GLY A 19 -9.74 0.32 -12.90
CA GLY A 19 -10.36 -0.96 -12.59
C GLY A 19 -11.04 -0.96 -11.21
N TRP A 20 -11.63 -2.11 -10.86
CA TRP A 20 -12.31 -2.31 -9.58
C TRP A 20 -11.35 -2.11 -8.40
N TRP A 21 -10.23 -2.82 -8.36
CA TRP A 21 -9.26 -2.72 -7.29
C TRP A 21 -8.48 -1.39 -7.31
N ASN A 22 -8.24 -0.81 -8.49
CA ASN A 22 -7.63 0.52 -8.60
C ASN A 22 -8.50 1.61 -7.93
N SER A 23 -9.83 1.47 -8.00
CA SER A 23 -10.75 2.38 -7.32
C SER A 23 -10.60 2.32 -5.79
N ALA A 24 -10.17 1.17 -5.22
CA ALA A 24 -9.85 1.06 -3.80
C ALA A 24 -8.61 1.89 -3.43
N ASN A 25 -7.60 1.97 -4.31
CA ASN A 25 -6.43 2.84 -4.10
C ASN A 25 -6.81 4.32 -4.17
N ALA A 26 -7.68 4.71 -5.11
CA ALA A 26 -8.21 6.07 -5.15
C ALA A 26 -8.96 6.46 -3.86
N LEU A 27 -9.74 5.53 -3.28
CA LEU A 27 -10.38 5.71 -1.97
C LEU A 27 -9.34 5.84 -0.85
N THR A 28 -8.31 4.98 -0.86
CA THR A 28 -7.21 5.03 0.12
C THR A 28 -6.54 6.41 0.11
N VAL A 29 -6.25 6.95 -1.08
CA VAL A 29 -5.70 8.31 -1.25
C VAL A 29 -6.62 9.39 -0.67
N LEU A 30 -7.94 9.27 -0.81
CA LEU A 30 -8.87 10.20 -0.17
C LEU A 30 -8.78 10.13 1.37
N ALA A 31 -8.74 8.93 1.93
CA ALA A 31 -8.66 8.72 3.36
C ALA A 31 -7.34 9.26 3.92
N ASP A 32 -6.21 8.95 3.28
CA ASP A 32 -4.89 9.43 3.67
C ASP A 32 -4.75 10.95 3.54
N TYR A 33 -5.23 11.54 2.44
CA TYR A 33 -5.28 13.00 2.31
C TYR A 33 -6.09 13.62 3.45
N SER A 34 -7.28 13.07 3.73
CA SER A 34 -8.16 13.58 4.78
C SER A 34 -7.52 13.45 6.15
N ARG A 35 -6.77 12.38 6.41
CA ARG A 35 -6.05 12.15 7.66
C ARG A 35 -4.90 13.16 7.82
N LEU A 36 -4.08 13.31 6.79
CA LEU A 36 -2.89 14.18 6.83
C LEU A 36 -3.27 15.66 6.89
N SER A 37 -4.29 16.08 6.14
CA SER A 37 -4.70 17.49 6.05
C SER A 37 -5.72 17.92 7.12
N GLY A 38 -6.37 16.97 7.79
CA GLY A 38 -7.53 17.22 8.63
C GLY A 38 -8.84 17.50 7.85
N SER A 39 -8.79 17.62 6.52
CA SER A 39 -9.95 17.92 5.69
C SER A 39 -11.05 16.86 5.75
N SER A 40 -12.29 17.29 5.58
CA SER A 40 -13.48 16.44 5.41
C SER A 40 -14.08 16.52 4.00
N GLU A 41 -13.48 17.30 3.10
CA GLU A 41 -14.03 17.68 1.78
C GLU A 41 -14.45 16.46 0.92
N TYR A 42 -13.75 15.32 1.08
CA TYR A 42 -13.96 14.13 0.24
C TYR A 42 -14.56 12.92 0.97
N LEU A 43 -14.99 13.07 2.23
CA LEU A 43 -15.61 11.95 2.98
C LEU A 43 -16.94 11.51 2.36
N ALA A 44 -17.64 12.41 1.67
CA ALA A 44 -18.85 12.08 0.94
C ALA A 44 -18.61 11.03 -0.16
N ALA A 45 -17.47 11.08 -0.86
CA ALA A 45 -17.11 10.08 -1.85
C ALA A 45 -16.85 8.70 -1.20
N ILE A 46 -16.12 8.68 -0.07
CA ILE A 46 -15.87 7.43 0.70
C ILE A 46 -17.19 6.77 1.13
N SER A 47 -18.08 7.55 1.75
CA SER A 47 -19.39 7.03 2.20
C SER A 47 -20.29 6.60 1.03
N ASN A 48 -20.30 7.34 -0.08
CA ASN A 48 -21.08 6.97 -1.26
C ASN A 48 -20.56 5.67 -1.90
N THR A 49 -19.24 5.51 -2.03
CA THR A 49 -18.64 4.25 -2.50
C THR A 49 -19.07 3.06 -1.66
N PHE A 50 -19.07 3.22 -0.33
CA PHE A 50 -19.56 2.19 0.60
C PHE A 50 -21.05 1.89 0.39
N ASN A 51 -21.89 2.91 0.31
CA ASN A 51 -23.34 2.75 0.17
C ASN A 51 -23.74 2.07 -1.14
N VAL A 52 -23.09 2.42 -2.26
CA VAL A 52 -23.41 1.86 -3.57
C VAL A 52 -22.95 0.40 -3.69
N ASN A 53 -21.80 0.06 -3.11
CA ASN A 53 -21.15 -1.23 -3.36
C ASN A 53 -21.19 -2.20 -2.16
N GLY A 54 -21.53 -1.73 -0.96
CA GLY A 54 -21.45 -2.51 0.29
C GLY A 54 -22.31 -3.78 0.32
N ALA A 55 -23.37 -3.83 -0.48
CA ALA A 55 -24.21 -5.02 -0.60
C ALA A 55 -23.45 -6.25 -1.17
N SER A 56 -22.46 -6.04 -2.04
CA SER A 56 -21.61 -7.13 -2.56
C SER A 56 -20.58 -7.61 -1.53
N GLY A 57 -20.37 -6.85 -0.45
CA GLY A 57 -19.28 -7.06 0.50
C GLY A 57 -17.90 -6.74 -0.07
N PHE A 58 -17.83 -6.08 -1.24
CA PHE A 58 -16.59 -5.83 -2.00
C PHE A 58 -15.84 -7.10 -2.42
N LEU A 59 -16.53 -8.24 -2.41
CA LEU A 59 -15.98 -9.54 -2.79
C LEU A 59 -16.07 -9.75 -4.30
N ASN A 60 -15.06 -10.39 -4.88
CA ASN A 60 -15.08 -10.80 -6.28
C ASN A 60 -14.32 -12.12 -6.48
N LYS A 61 -13.77 -12.39 -7.67
CA LYS A 61 -13.05 -13.63 -7.97
C LYS A 61 -11.60 -13.63 -7.49
N TYR A 62 -11.02 -12.45 -7.26
CA TYR A 62 -9.60 -12.19 -7.07
C TYR A 62 -9.33 -11.78 -5.62
N TYR A 63 -8.47 -12.52 -4.94
CA TYR A 63 -8.22 -12.30 -3.51
C TYR A 63 -7.37 -11.05 -3.26
N ASP A 64 -6.53 -10.67 -4.22
CA ASP A 64 -5.81 -9.39 -4.23
C ASP A 64 -6.77 -8.21 -4.40
N ASP A 65 -7.71 -8.24 -5.36
CA ASP A 65 -8.76 -7.22 -5.50
C ASP A 65 -9.48 -6.95 -4.18
N GLU A 66 -9.85 -8.04 -3.48
CA GLU A 66 -10.46 -8.01 -2.16
C GLU A 66 -9.52 -7.39 -1.11
N GLY A 67 -8.26 -7.79 -1.08
CA GLY A 67 -7.24 -7.23 -0.19
C GLY A 67 -7.07 -5.71 -0.33
N TRP A 68 -7.13 -5.17 -1.55
CA TRP A 68 -7.09 -3.72 -1.78
C TRP A 68 -8.27 -3.00 -1.13
N TRP A 69 -9.49 -3.54 -1.26
CA TRP A 69 -10.66 -2.96 -0.61
C TRP A 69 -10.60 -3.07 0.91
N ALA A 70 -10.10 -4.17 1.46
CA ALA A 70 -9.90 -4.30 2.90
C ALA A 70 -8.98 -3.19 3.44
N LEU A 71 -7.82 -2.96 2.80
CA LEU A 71 -6.92 -1.86 3.17
C LEU A 71 -7.57 -0.47 3.01
N ALA A 72 -8.35 -0.26 1.95
CA ALA A 72 -9.08 0.99 1.73
C ALA A 72 -10.09 1.27 2.86
N TRP A 73 -10.80 0.24 3.33
CA TRP A 73 -11.74 0.36 4.45
C TRP A 73 -11.04 0.54 5.80
N ILE A 74 -9.87 -0.05 6.00
CA ILE A 74 -9.02 0.24 7.16
C ILE A 74 -8.61 1.73 7.16
N ALA A 75 -8.16 2.27 6.03
CA ALA A 75 -7.80 3.68 5.92
C ALA A 75 -9.01 4.61 6.17
N ALA A 76 -10.19 4.25 5.66
CA ALA A 76 -11.43 4.98 5.93
C ALA A 76 -11.81 4.94 7.42
N TYR A 77 -11.67 3.79 8.08
CA TYR A 77 -11.88 3.66 9.53
C TYR A 77 -10.91 4.55 10.31
N ASP A 78 -9.62 4.56 9.96
CA ASP A 78 -8.62 5.39 10.66
C ASP A 78 -8.93 6.89 10.58
N LYS A 79 -9.56 7.33 9.49
CA LYS A 79 -9.98 8.72 9.34
C LYS A 79 -11.28 9.04 10.09
N THR A 80 -12.25 8.12 10.09
CA THR A 80 -13.64 8.43 10.47
C THR A 80 -14.06 7.85 11.81
N ALA A 81 -13.33 6.85 12.32
CA ALA A 81 -13.73 5.98 13.41
C ALA A 81 -15.09 5.26 13.19
N ASP A 82 -15.59 5.21 11.95
CA ASP A 82 -16.83 4.54 11.64
C ASP A 82 -16.62 3.02 11.52
N VAL A 83 -17.11 2.30 12.53
CA VAL A 83 -16.94 0.85 12.69
C VAL A 83 -17.47 0.03 11.51
N GLN A 84 -18.37 0.58 10.69
CA GLN A 84 -18.87 -0.15 9.51
C GLN A 84 -17.74 -0.47 8.51
N TYR A 85 -16.74 0.42 8.40
CA TYR A 85 -15.61 0.22 7.51
C TYR A 85 -14.67 -0.88 8.05
N LEU A 86 -14.39 -0.86 9.36
CA LEU A 86 -13.57 -1.90 9.98
C LEU A 86 -14.25 -3.28 9.88
N ASN A 87 -15.57 -3.34 10.13
CA ASN A 87 -16.36 -4.56 9.98
C ASN A 87 -16.36 -5.08 8.55
N MET A 88 -16.44 -4.19 7.55
CA MET A 88 -16.32 -4.58 6.15
C MET A 88 -14.94 -5.15 5.83
N SER A 89 -13.86 -4.52 6.30
CA SER A 89 -12.51 -5.07 6.15
C SER A 89 -12.37 -6.45 6.81
N GLN A 90 -12.95 -6.67 7.98
CA GLN A 90 -12.92 -7.98 8.65
C GLN A 90 -13.70 -9.04 7.86
N ARG A 91 -14.85 -8.67 7.28
CA ARG A 91 -15.64 -9.55 6.39
C ARG A 91 -14.84 -9.94 5.15
N ILE A 92 -14.19 -8.99 4.51
CA ILE A 92 -13.34 -9.24 3.33
C ILE A 92 -12.18 -10.16 3.71
N PHE A 93 -11.50 -9.86 4.82
CA PHE A 93 -10.37 -10.68 5.29
C PHE A 93 -10.77 -12.14 5.58
N SER A 94 -12.00 -12.37 6.06
CA SER A 94 -12.53 -13.72 6.22
C SER A 94 -12.61 -14.48 4.88
N ASP A 95 -13.01 -13.84 3.79
CA ASP A 95 -13.04 -14.46 2.45
C ASP A 95 -11.63 -14.72 1.92
N VAL A 96 -10.74 -13.72 2.00
CA VAL A 96 -9.33 -13.84 1.58
C VAL A 96 -8.63 -14.98 2.33
N SER A 97 -8.88 -15.13 3.64
CA SER A 97 -8.30 -16.22 4.44
C SER A 97 -8.71 -17.62 3.97
N ALA A 98 -9.87 -17.78 3.32
CA ALA A 98 -10.29 -19.04 2.71
C ALA A 98 -9.50 -19.40 1.44
N GLY A 99 -8.72 -18.43 0.92
CA GLY A 99 -7.72 -18.64 -0.12
C GLY A 99 -6.45 -19.33 0.36
N TRP A 100 -6.24 -19.48 1.68
CA TRP A 100 -5.09 -20.21 2.23
C TRP A 100 -5.28 -21.72 2.12
N ASP A 101 -4.23 -22.45 1.68
CA ASP A 101 -4.16 -23.90 1.82
C ASP A 101 -2.72 -24.41 2.05
N SER A 102 -2.50 -25.73 2.00
CA SER A 102 -1.20 -26.36 2.23
C SER A 102 -0.35 -26.53 0.96
N ILE A 103 -0.85 -26.17 -0.23
CA ILE A 103 -0.07 -26.25 -1.47
C ILE A 103 1.07 -25.22 -1.37
N CYS A 104 2.28 -25.59 -1.78
CA CYS A 104 3.49 -24.80 -1.54
C CYS A 104 3.78 -24.50 -0.07
N GLY A 105 3.30 -25.34 0.86
CA GLY A 105 3.53 -25.20 2.29
C GLY A 105 2.71 -24.09 2.96
N GLY A 106 1.80 -23.44 2.23
CA GLY A 106 1.06 -22.28 2.72
C GLY A 106 0.75 -21.26 1.62
N GLY A 107 0.28 -20.10 2.04
CA GLY A 107 0.04 -18.95 1.18
C GLY A 107 -1.35 -18.92 0.53
N ILE A 108 -1.76 -17.71 0.17
CA ILE A 108 -2.98 -17.34 -0.52
C ILE A 108 -2.81 -17.54 -2.02
N TRP A 109 -3.83 -18.13 -2.64
CA TRP A 109 -3.97 -18.14 -4.10
C TRP A 109 -4.28 -16.74 -4.62
N TRP A 110 -3.84 -16.42 -5.83
CA TRP A 110 -4.19 -15.15 -6.47
C TRP A 110 -5.71 -14.97 -6.61
N ASN A 111 -6.40 -16.05 -6.97
CA ASN A 111 -7.85 -16.02 -7.18
C ASN A 111 -8.52 -17.35 -6.81
N LYS A 112 -9.85 -17.35 -6.88
CA LYS A 112 -10.70 -18.49 -6.52
C LYS A 112 -10.54 -19.71 -7.44
N ASP A 113 -9.88 -19.59 -8.60
CA ASP A 113 -9.54 -20.73 -9.47
C ASP A 113 -8.31 -21.51 -8.99
N ARG A 114 -7.53 -20.94 -8.06
CA ARG A 114 -6.40 -21.61 -7.39
C ARG A 114 -5.33 -22.17 -8.35
N LYS A 115 -4.93 -21.35 -9.32
CA LYS A 115 -3.92 -21.72 -10.34
C LYS A 115 -2.54 -21.09 -10.14
N TYR A 116 -2.46 -20.02 -9.36
CA TYR A 116 -1.22 -19.25 -9.20
C TYR A 116 -1.17 -18.62 -7.80
N LYS A 117 -0.03 -18.76 -7.10
CA LYS A 117 0.25 -18.03 -5.86
C LYS A 117 1.25 -16.92 -6.20
N ASN A 118 0.75 -15.69 -6.27
CA ASN A 118 1.57 -14.51 -6.52
C ASN A 118 1.88 -13.76 -5.24
N ALA A 119 2.92 -12.94 -5.29
CA ALA A 119 3.38 -12.15 -4.17
C ALA A 119 2.28 -11.22 -3.66
N ILE A 120 1.61 -10.50 -4.57
CA ILE A 120 0.65 -9.46 -4.17
C ILE A 120 -0.52 -9.96 -3.32
N ALA A 121 -1.11 -11.13 -3.63
CA ALA A 121 -2.22 -11.66 -2.84
C ALA A 121 -1.77 -11.99 -1.40
N ASN A 122 -0.53 -12.44 -1.24
CA ASN A 122 0.05 -12.80 0.05
C ASN A 122 0.51 -11.57 0.84
N GLU A 123 1.11 -10.57 0.18
CA GLU A 123 1.50 -9.30 0.78
C GLU A 123 0.29 -8.51 1.28
N LEU A 124 -0.80 -8.49 0.51
CA LEU A 124 -2.07 -7.89 0.91
C LEU A 124 -2.68 -8.65 2.08
N PHE A 125 -2.65 -9.98 2.05
CA PHE A 125 -3.14 -10.78 3.17
C PHE A 125 -2.37 -10.49 4.46
N LEU A 126 -1.04 -10.43 4.41
CA LEU A 126 -0.20 -10.01 5.53
C LEU A 126 -0.59 -8.61 6.03
N SER A 127 -0.70 -7.66 5.09
CA SER A 127 -0.94 -6.25 5.39
C SER A 127 -2.31 -6.04 6.04
N VAL A 128 -3.35 -6.70 5.52
CA VAL A 128 -4.70 -6.65 6.09
C VAL A 128 -4.71 -7.31 7.47
N ALA A 129 -4.13 -8.50 7.61
CA ALA A 129 -4.08 -9.22 8.88
C ALA A 129 -3.41 -8.39 9.99
N ALA A 130 -2.23 -7.83 9.70
CA ALA A 130 -1.48 -7.02 10.65
C ALA A 130 -2.21 -5.71 10.99
N ASN A 131 -2.81 -5.04 10.01
CA ASN A 131 -3.53 -3.80 10.28
C ASN A 131 -4.88 -4.02 11.00
N LEU A 132 -5.57 -5.13 10.76
CA LEU A 132 -6.75 -5.51 11.54
C LEU A 132 -6.37 -5.85 12.99
N ALA A 133 -5.26 -6.56 13.22
CA ALA A 133 -4.77 -6.87 14.57
C ALA A 133 -4.52 -5.59 15.39
N ALA A 134 -3.94 -4.55 14.76
CA ALA A 134 -3.71 -3.26 15.41
C ALA A 134 -4.99 -2.47 15.75
N ARG A 135 -6.15 -2.84 15.20
CA ARG A 135 -7.43 -2.09 15.28
C ARG A 135 -8.57 -2.88 15.90
N THR A 136 -8.37 -4.15 16.20
CA THR A 136 -9.33 -5.03 16.85
C THR A 136 -8.85 -5.38 18.25
N THR A 137 -9.70 -6.03 19.06
CA THR A 137 -9.34 -6.47 20.42
C THR A 137 -9.80 -7.91 20.67
N GLY A 138 -9.30 -8.52 21.75
CA GLY A 138 -9.77 -9.84 22.19
C GLY A 138 -9.50 -10.95 21.17
N ALA A 139 -10.50 -11.78 20.91
CA ALA A 139 -10.37 -12.97 20.04
C ALA A 139 -10.08 -12.60 18.57
N GLU A 140 -10.67 -11.51 18.07
CA GLU A 140 -10.46 -11.03 16.70
C GLU A 140 -9.01 -10.59 16.51
N GLN A 141 -8.50 -9.76 17.42
CA GLN A 141 -7.10 -9.35 17.44
C GLN A 141 -6.16 -10.54 17.46
N ALA A 142 -6.40 -11.50 18.36
CA ALA A 142 -5.57 -12.70 18.47
C ALA A 142 -5.57 -13.52 17.18
N SER A 143 -6.73 -13.66 16.52
CA SER A 143 -6.85 -14.38 15.25
C SER A 143 -6.13 -13.65 14.11
N ASN A 144 -6.33 -12.35 13.97
CA ASN A 144 -5.69 -11.53 12.94
C ASN A 144 -4.16 -11.52 13.10
N LEU A 145 -3.66 -11.39 14.34
CA LEU A 145 -2.23 -11.45 14.63
C LEU A 145 -1.64 -12.83 14.34
N ALA A 146 -2.37 -13.91 14.64
CA ALA A 146 -1.94 -15.27 14.31
C ALA A 146 -1.81 -15.47 12.79
N TRP A 147 -2.75 -14.95 12.01
CA TRP A 147 -2.68 -14.97 10.55
C TRP A 147 -1.50 -14.16 10.02
N ALA A 148 -1.28 -12.94 10.53
CA ALA A 148 -0.16 -12.10 10.11
C ALA A 148 1.20 -12.78 10.36
N LYS A 149 1.38 -13.39 11.55
CA LYS A 149 2.60 -14.15 11.88
C LYS A 149 2.78 -15.37 10.99
N LYS A 150 1.69 -16.11 10.72
CA LYS A 150 1.71 -17.31 9.88
C LYS A 150 2.04 -16.99 8.43
N GLU A 151 1.41 -15.95 7.88
CA GLU A 151 1.70 -15.45 6.53
C GLU A 151 3.15 -15.00 6.42
N TRP A 152 3.64 -14.16 7.33
CA TRP A 152 5.02 -13.71 7.26
C TRP A 152 6.03 -14.85 7.31
N ALA A 153 5.84 -15.81 8.23
CA ALA A 153 6.69 -16.99 8.33
C ALA A 153 6.73 -17.77 7.01
N TRP A 154 5.58 -17.94 6.33
CA TRP A 154 5.52 -18.59 5.03
C TRP A 154 6.15 -17.74 3.92
N PHE A 155 5.79 -16.45 3.82
CA PHE A 155 6.25 -15.55 2.76
C PHE A 155 7.78 -15.44 2.76
N SER A 156 8.38 -15.25 3.93
CA SER A 156 9.85 -15.18 4.09
C SER A 156 10.56 -16.48 3.68
N ALA A 157 9.87 -17.63 3.75
CA ALA A 157 10.40 -18.94 3.40
C ALA A 157 10.00 -19.41 1.98
N SER A 158 9.11 -18.68 1.30
CA SER A 158 8.58 -19.04 -0.02
C SER A 158 9.63 -19.00 -1.14
N GLY A 159 10.71 -18.25 -0.92
CA GLY A 159 11.73 -17.96 -1.93
C GLY A 159 11.41 -16.79 -2.86
N MET A 160 10.23 -16.14 -2.74
CA MET A 160 9.86 -14.99 -3.59
C MET A 160 10.75 -13.77 -3.38
N ILE A 161 11.31 -13.58 -2.17
CA ILE A 161 12.41 -12.63 -1.92
C ILE A 161 13.69 -13.23 -2.49
N ASN A 162 14.19 -12.64 -3.58
CA ASN A 162 15.37 -13.15 -4.29
C ASN A 162 16.69 -12.70 -3.66
N SER A 163 17.80 -13.11 -4.27
CA SER A 163 19.16 -12.80 -3.81
C SER A 163 19.53 -11.32 -3.82
N GLN A 164 18.76 -10.47 -4.53
CA GLN A 164 18.90 -9.02 -4.52
C GLN A 164 18.03 -8.37 -3.43
N ASN A 165 17.29 -9.15 -2.63
CA ASN A 165 16.25 -8.65 -1.71
C ASN A 165 15.10 -7.93 -2.42
N LEU A 166 14.81 -8.31 -3.67
CA LEU A 166 13.61 -7.91 -4.39
C LEU A 166 12.61 -9.07 -4.42
N ILE A 167 11.33 -8.75 -4.53
CA ILE A 167 10.24 -9.71 -4.57
C ILE A 167 9.81 -9.93 -6.01
N ASN A 168 10.01 -11.15 -6.51
CA ASN A 168 9.49 -11.59 -7.81
C ASN A 168 7.98 -11.85 -7.74
N ASP A 169 7.32 -11.89 -8.90
CA ASP A 169 5.86 -11.92 -9.01
C ASP A 169 5.18 -13.10 -8.28
N GLY A 170 5.83 -14.26 -8.14
CA GLY A 170 5.17 -15.39 -7.51
C GLY A 170 5.90 -16.72 -7.56
N LEU A 171 5.13 -17.79 -7.36
CA LEU A 171 5.59 -19.17 -7.40
C LEU A 171 5.14 -19.88 -8.67
N ASN A 172 6.02 -20.69 -9.26
CA ASN A 172 5.67 -21.60 -10.34
C ASN A 172 4.93 -22.85 -9.81
N SER A 173 4.50 -23.74 -10.71
CA SER A 173 3.77 -24.97 -10.35
C SER A 173 4.56 -25.95 -9.47
N SER A 174 5.88 -25.79 -9.40
CA SER A 174 6.78 -26.57 -8.53
C SER A 174 7.04 -25.87 -7.19
N CYS A 175 6.28 -24.82 -6.86
CA CYS A 175 6.43 -24.03 -5.64
C CYS A 175 7.80 -23.38 -5.48
N GLN A 176 8.43 -23.01 -6.59
CA GLN A 176 9.69 -22.26 -6.61
C GLN A 176 9.43 -20.84 -7.10
N ASN A 177 10.25 -19.89 -6.65
CA ASN A 177 10.23 -18.53 -7.20
C ASN A 177 10.29 -18.58 -8.73
N ASN A 178 9.33 -17.92 -9.37
CA ASN A 178 9.19 -17.90 -10.82
C ASN A 178 10.21 -17.00 -11.53
N GLY A 179 10.98 -16.19 -10.81
CA GLY A 179 11.98 -15.27 -11.34
C GLY A 179 11.41 -14.15 -12.22
N GLN A 180 10.09 -13.93 -12.18
CA GLN A 180 9.41 -12.93 -13.00
C GLN A 180 9.62 -11.51 -12.46
N THR A 181 9.09 -10.51 -13.17
CA THR A 181 9.28 -9.09 -12.89
C THR A 181 9.14 -8.74 -11.39
N THR A 182 10.10 -7.97 -10.90
CA THR A 182 10.06 -7.35 -9.57
C THR A 182 9.32 -6.02 -9.67
N TRP A 183 7.98 -6.08 -9.65
CA TRP A 183 7.12 -4.88 -9.74
C TRP A 183 7.23 -4.00 -8.49
N SER A 184 7.16 -2.68 -8.66
CA SER A 184 7.34 -1.73 -7.55
C SER A 184 6.34 -1.97 -6.40
N TYR A 185 5.08 -2.26 -6.70
CA TYR A 185 4.04 -2.48 -5.69
C TYR A 185 4.30 -3.68 -4.76
N ASN A 186 4.88 -4.77 -5.27
CA ASN A 186 5.23 -5.94 -4.45
C ASN A 186 6.29 -5.56 -3.41
N GLN A 187 7.23 -4.70 -3.83
CA GLN A 187 8.26 -4.18 -2.93
C GLN A 187 7.68 -3.23 -1.88
N GLY A 188 6.46 -2.73 -2.09
CA GLY A 188 5.79 -1.74 -1.27
C GLY A 188 4.87 -2.37 -0.24
N VAL A 189 3.88 -3.15 -0.68
CA VAL A 189 2.84 -3.69 0.21
C VAL A 189 3.45 -4.48 1.35
N ILE A 190 4.50 -5.27 1.08
CA ILE A 190 5.21 -6.01 2.13
C ILE A 190 5.75 -5.09 3.23
N LEU A 191 6.21 -3.88 2.90
CA LEU A 191 6.76 -2.92 3.87
C LEU A 191 5.67 -2.45 4.83
N GLY A 192 4.48 -2.17 4.31
CA GLY A 192 3.34 -1.76 5.11
C GLY A 192 2.91 -2.85 6.08
N GLY A 193 2.82 -4.10 5.61
CA GLY A 193 2.49 -5.25 6.45
C GLY A 193 3.54 -5.52 7.54
N LEU A 194 4.82 -5.49 7.17
CA LEU A 194 5.93 -5.64 8.13
C LEU A 194 6.00 -4.51 9.15
N ALA A 195 5.71 -3.26 8.74
CA ALA A 195 5.65 -2.11 9.65
C ALA A 195 4.53 -2.25 10.68
N ALA A 196 3.34 -2.70 10.25
CA ALA A 196 2.23 -2.96 11.15
C ALA A 196 2.56 -4.12 12.11
N LEU A 197 3.06 -5.24 11.59
CA LEU A 197 3.37 -6.41 12.40
C LEU A 197 4.53 -6.17 13.39
N SER A 198 5.56 -5.42 12.98
CA SER A 198 6.67 -5.05 13.86
C SER A 198 6.20 -4.19 15.03
N ARG A 199 5.27 -3.26 14.79
CA ARG A 199 4.68 -2.42 15.84
C ARG A 199 3.89 -3.23 16.86
N ASP A 200 3.09 -4.19 16.39
CA ASP A 200 2.26 -5.04 17.25
C ASP A 200 3.07 -6.05 18.06
N THR A 201 4.19 -6.53 17.52
CA THR A 201 4.99 -7.61 18.13
C THR A 201 6.23 -7.12 18.87
N GLY A 202 6.74 -5.93 18.54
CA GLY A 202 8.05 -5.45 18.97
C GLY A 202 9.23 -6.18 18.32
N ASP A 203 9.00 -7.05 17.34
CA ASP A 203 10.06 -7.80 16.66
C ASP A 203 10.81 -6.90 15.67
N GLN A 204 12.06 -6.58 16.01
CA GLN A 204 12.93 -5.72 15.22
C GLN A 204 13.38 -6.37 13.91
N SER A 205 13.41 -7.71 13.82
CA SER A 205 13.82 -8.41 12.60
C SER A 205 12.88 -8.09 11.42
N LEU A 206 11.60 -7.84 11.71
CA LEU A 206 10.60 -7.42 10.72
C LEU A 206 10.93 -6.05 10.13
N SER A 207 11.27 -5.08 10.99
CA SER A 207 11.65 -3.74 10.55
C SER A 207 12.98 -3.75 9.77
N GLN A 208 13.94 -4.59 10.17
CA GLN A 208 15.21 -4.74 9.46
C GLN A 208 15.00 -5.35 8.08
N GLN A 209 14.17 -6.39 7.96
CA GLN A 209 13.84 -7.00 6.68
C GLN A 209 13.12 -6.02 5.75
N ALA A 210 12.15 -5.25 6.27
CA ALA A 210 11.49 -4.20 5.52
C ALA A 210 12.51 -3.15 5.03
N GLN A 211 13.46 -2.75 5.89
CA GLN A 211 14.52 -1.82 5.50
C GLN A 211 15.40 -2.36 4.38
N THR A 212 15.81 -3.63 4.45
CA THR A 212 16.59 -4.27 3.39
C THR A 212 15.86 -4.30 2.06
N ILE A 213 14.57 -4.68 2.05
CA ILE A 213 13.75 -4.71 0.82
C ILE A 213 13.60 -3.29 0.26
N ALA A 214 13.23 -2.32 1.09
CA ALA A 214 13.02 -0.94 0.68
C ALA A 214 14.28 -0.32 0.06
N LEU A 215 15.43 -0.50 0.70
CA LEU A 215 16.71 0.03 0.19
C LEU A 215 17.11 -0.66 -1.12
N SER A 216 16.85 -1.96 -1.26
CA SER A 216 17.12 -2.66 -2.51
C SER A 216 16.19 -2.19 -3.65
N ALA A 217 14.90 -2.03 -3.37
CA ALA A 217 13.93 -1.52 -4.34
C ALA A 217 14.28 -0.11 -4.80
N ILE A 218 14.63 0.79 -3.88
CA ILE A 218 15.11 2.14 -4.21
C ILE A 218 16.34 2.06 -5.12
N ALA A 219 17.31 1.18 -4.80
CA ALA A 219 18.55 1.09 -5.57
C ALA A 219 18.36 0.49 -6.98
N HIS A 220 17.46 -0.48 -7.16
CA HIS A 220 17.31 -1.21 -8.41
C HIS A 220 16.18 -0.71 -9.32
N LEU A 221 15.17 -0.04 -8.77
CA LEU A 221 14.01 0.44 -9.52
C LEU A 221 14.07 1.94 -9.84
N SER A 222 15.15 2.62 -9.46
CA SER A 222 15.33 4.04 -9.75
C SER A 222 16.32 4.28 -10.89
N ASP A 223 16.11 5.35 -11.65
CA ASP A 223 17.09 5.83 -12.63
C ASP A 223 18.27 6.56 -11.94
N ALA A 224 19.20 7.07 -12.76
CA ALA A 224 20.36 7.82 -12.28
C ALA A 224 20.00 9.15 -11.57
N ASN A 225 18.78 9.66 -11.75
CA ASN A 225 18.26 10.85 -11.08
C ASN A 225 17.48 10.50 -9.80
N GLY A 226 17.38 9.21 -9.44
CA GLY A 226 16.62 8.75 -8.28
C GLY A 226 15.11 8.70 -8.50
N ILE A 227 14.65 8.70 -9.75
CA ILE A 227 13.23 8.60 -10.09
C ILE A 227 12.84 7.14 -10.23
N LEU A 228 11.75 6.76 -9.57
CA LEU A 228 11.20 5.40 -9.60
C LEU A 228 10.61 5.08 -10.97
N HIS A 229 10.89 3.87 -11.45
CA HIS A 229 10.35 3.33 -12.69
C HIS A 229 9.77 1.93 -12.50
N ASP A 230 8.66 1.66 -13.16
CA ASP A 230 8.25 0.29 -13.49
C ASP A 230 8.67 -0.05 -14.92
N VAL A 231 9.07 -1.30 -15.16
CA VAL A 231 9.61 -1.76 -16.46
C VAL A 231 8.65 -1.58 -17.64
N CYS A 232 7.36 -1.45 -17.36
CA CYS A 232 6.32 -1.27 -18.36
C CYS A 232 6.22 0.16 -18.90
N GLU A 233 6.93 1.13 -18.35
CA GLU A 233 6.83 2.53 -18.78
C GLU A 233 7.24 2.72 -20.26
N PRO A 234 6.53 3.58 -21.02
CA PRO A 234 5.38 4.40 -20.64
C PRO A 234 4.01 3.71 -20.87
N LYS A 235 3.96 2.38 -21.03
CA LYS A 235 2.77 1.63 -21.44
C LYS A 235 2.41 0.52 -20.43
N CYS A 236 2.00 0.93 -19.23
CA CYS A 236 1.72 0.02 -18.11
C CYS A 236 0.31 -0.59 -18.06
N GLY A 237 -0.48 -0.49 -19.13
CA GLY A 237 -1.85 -1.02 -19.16
C GLY A 237 -2.75 -0.30 -18.16
N ALA A 238 -3.77 -0.99 -17.65
CA ALA A 238 -4.69 -0.45 -16.64
C ALA A 238 -4.12 -0.55 -15.21
N ASP A 239 -3.46 -1.66 -14.90
CA ASP A 239 -3.03 -2.00 -13.55
C ASP A 239 -1.71 -1.34 -13.15
N GLY A 240 -0.68 -1.47 -13.99
CA GLY A 240 0.69 -1.06 -13.67
C GLY A 240 0.86 0.45 -13.48
N VAL A 241 -0.17 1.24 -13.78
CA VAL A 241 -0.16 2.69 -13.64
C VAL A 241 -0.13 3.13 -12.16
N GLU A 242 -0.69 2.32 -11.26
CA GLU A 242 -0.73 2.62 -9.82
C GLU A 242 0.44 2.05 -9.02
N PHE A 243 1.25 1.16 -9.59
CA PHE A 243 2.22 0.37 -8.82
C PHE A 243 3.23 1.24 -8.07
N LYS A 244 3.77 2.28 -8.72
CA LYS A 244 4.69 3.24 -8.10
C LYS A 244 4.08 3.96 -6.90
N GLY A 245 2.83 4.40 -7.00
CA GLY A 245 2.09 5.05 -5.91
C GLY A 245 1.93 4.14 -4.70
N ILE A 246 1.56 2.88 -4.95
CA ILE A 246 1.44 1.85 -3.91
C ILE A 246 2.78 1.64 -3.20
N PHE A 247 3.88 1.60 -3.94
CA PHE A 247 5.22 1.50 -3.36
C PHE A 247 5.52 2.66 -2.40
N VAL A 248 5.41 3.90 -2.88
CA VAL A 248 5.79 5.08 -2.09
C VAL A 248 4.86 5.34 -0.90
N ARG A 249 3.56 5.00 -1.01
CA ARG A 249 2.63 5.05 0.12
C ARG A 249 3.10 4.15 1.27
N ASN A 250 3.46 2.91 0.96
CA ASN A 250 3.93 1.97 1.98
C ASN A 250 5.35 2.31 2.48
N LEU A 251 6.21 2.87 1.64
CA LEU A 251 7.50 3.41 2.07
C LEU A 251 7.32 4.55 3.09
N GLY A 252 6.35 5.45 2.89
CA GLY A 252 6.01 6.50 3.86
C GLY A 252 5.44 5.96 5.18
N ALA A 253 4.63 4.89 5.12
CA ALA A 253 4.19 4.17 6.32
C ALA A 253 5.38 3.53 7.07
N GLY A 254 6.35 2.97 6.32
CA GLY A 254 7.61 2.47 6.85
C GLY A 254 8.46 3.56 7.51
N ASP A 255 8.61 4.73 6.89
CA ASP A 255 9.33 5.87 7.48
C ASP A 255 8.74 6.31 8.83
N SER A 256 7.42 6.20 8.97
CA SER A 256 6.70 6.47 10.22
C SER A 256 7.01 5.46 11.34
N GLY A 257 7.39 4.22 11.00
CA GLY A 257 7.62 3.13 11.95
C GLY A 257 9.10 2.81 12.20
N PHE A 258 9.93 2.92 11.17
CA PHE A 258 11.37 2.62 11.16
C PHE A 258 12.15 3.61 10.26
N PRO A 259 12.19 4.90 10.63
CA PRO A 259 12.68 5.96 9.76
C PRO A 259 14.10 5.75 9.27
N LEU A 260 14.33 6.04 7.98
CA LEU A 260 15.65 6.10 7.35
C LEU A 260 15.76 7.39 6.54
N PRO A 261 16.88 8.15 6.63
CA PRO A 261 17.07 9.37 5.83
C PRO A 261 16.86 9.17 4.32
N GLN A 262 17.21 7.98 3.82
CA GLN A 262 17.04 7.58 2.43
C GLN A 262 15.58 7.58 1.98
N TYR A 263 14.63 7.26 2.86
CA TYR A 263 13.21 7.21 2.52
C TYR A 263 12.67 8.60 2.24
N LYS A 264 12.88 9.53 3.18
CA LYS A 264 12.48 10.92 3.01
C LYS A 264 13.11 11.52 1.75
N ALA A 265 14.41 11.33 1.54
CA ALA A 265 15.10 11.86 0.36
C ALA A 265 14.51 11.31 -0.94
N PHE A 266 14.23 10.00 -1.00
CA PHE A 266 13.63 9.35 -2.15
C PHE A 266 12.20 9.85 -2.44
N LEU A 267 11.37 9.95 -1.39
CA LEU A 267 9.99 10.46 -1.49
C LEU A 267 9.96 11.92 -1.96
N GLU A 268 10.79 12.79 -1.39
CA GLU A 268 10.89 14.20 -1.77
C GLU A 268 11.41 14.37 -3.21
N THR A 269 12.36 13.54 -3.64
CA THR A 269 12.90 13.55 -5.00
C THR A 269 11.82 13.21 -6.03
N ASN A 270 11.09 12.12 -5.81
CA ASN A 270 10.01 11.70 -6.72
C ASN A 270 8.84 12.70 -6.71
N ALA A 271 8.40 13.15 -5.54
CA ALA A 271 7.34 14.15 -5.40
C ALA A 271 7.67 15.47 -6.13
N LYS A 272 8.92 15.94 -6.00
CA LYS A 272 9.39 17.13 -6.73
C LYS A 272 9.34 16.89 -8.23
N ASN A 273 9.83 15.75 -8.72
CA ASN A 273 9.92 15.49 -10.15
C ASN A 273 8.53 15.31 -10.79
N ILE A 274 7.60 14.66 -10.09
CA ILE A 274 6.18 14.61 -10.48
C ILE A 274 5.65 16.04 -10.65
N TRP A 275 5.88 16.89 -9.65
CA TRP A 275 5.36 18.25 -9.64
C TRP A 275 5.92 19.13 -10.76
N THR A 276 7.19 18.93 -11.13
CA THR A 276 7.89 19.78 -12.12
C THR A 276 7.80 19.25 -13.54
N ASN A 277 7.85 17.92 -13.74
CA ASN A 277 8.07 17.31 -15.06
C ASN A 277 6.90 16.44 -15.54
N ASP A 278 6.03 15.97 -14.63
CA ASP A 278 4.87 15.12 -14.94
C ASP A 278 3.54 15.78 -14.55
N ARG A 279 3.48 17.12 -14.60
CA ARG A 279 2.28 17.89 -14.27
C ARG A 279 1.68 18.55 -15.51
N GLY A 280 0.45 18.19 -15.82
CA GLY A 280 -0.37 18.82 -16.85
C GLY A 280 -0.96 20.17 -16.40
N PRO A 281 -1.58 20.93 -17.31
CA PRO A 281 -2.02 22.31 -17.07
C PRO A 281 -3.13 22.46 -16.02
N ASN A 282 -3.87 21.40 -15.68
CA ASN A 282 -4.90 21.41 -14.64
C ASN A 282 -4.58 20.44 -13.51
N ASP A 283 -3.30 20.33 -13.14
CA ASP A 283 -2.81 19.48 -12.06
C ASP A 283 -3.12 17.99 -12.27
N GLN A 284 -3.19 17.61 -13.55
CA GLN A 284 -3.13 16.22 -13.96
C GLN A 284 -1.72 15.69 -13.76
N PHE A 285 -1.58 14.48 -13.24
CA PHE A 285 -0.30 13.78 -13.14
C PHE A 285 -0.31 12.49 -13.96
N GLY A 286 0.71 12.32 -14.78
CA GLY A 286 0.85 11.20 -15.68
C GLY A 286 1.47 9.97 -15.02
N LEU A 287 1.81 8.99 -15.87
CA LEU A 287 2.47 7.75 -15.45
C LEU A 287 3.99 7.94 -15.28
N VAL A 288 4.60 8.77 -16.11
CA VAL A 288 6.06 8.85 -16.26
C VAL A 288 6.57 9.98 -15.38
N TRP A 289 6.89 9.64 -14.14
CA TRP A 289 7.31 10.63 -13.13
C TRP A 289 8.60 11.36 -13.50
N SER A 290 9.44 10.78 -14.38
CA SER A 290 10.63 11.45 -14.95
C SER A 290 10.29 12.57 -15.93
N GLY A 291 9.06 12.59 -16.45
CA GLY A 291 8.60 13.46 -17.51
C GLY A 291 9.07 13.05 -18.91
N PRO A 292 8.58 13.73 -19.96
CA PRO A 292 7.56 14.79 -19.90
C PRO A 292 6.17 14.24 -19.57
N PHE A 293 5.28 15.11 -19.11
CA PHE A 293 3.87 14.78 -18.86
C PHE A 293 3.23 14.05 -20.05
N LEU A 294 2.59 12.93 -19.75
CA LEU A 294 1.75 12.17 -20.67
C LEU A 294 0.28 12.23 -20.20
N PRO A 295 -0.71 11.99 -21.09
CA PRO A 295 -2.12 12.02 -20.71
C PRO A 295 -2.41 11.19 -19.46
N ALA A 296 -2.97 11.86 -18.46
CA ALA A 296 -3.32 11.27 -17.18
C ALA A 296 -4.69 10.59 -17.20
N ASN A 297 -4.88 9.66 -16.27
CA ASN A 297 -6.15 9.06 -15.93
C ASN A 297 -6.31 9.04 -14.39
N ALA A 298 -7.40 8.50 -13.88
CA ALA A 298 -7.60 8.43 -12.43
C ALA A 298 -6.51 7.61 -11.72
N ALA A 299 -6.05 6.51 -12.34
CA ALA A 299 -4.99 5.66 -11.80
C ALA A 299 -3.64 6.39 -11.68
N SER A 300 -3.20 7.09 -12.73
CA SER A 300 -1.94 7.83 -12.71
C SER A 300 -2.00 9.01 -11.73
N GLN A 301 -3.17 9.66 -11.66
CA GLN A 301 -3.43 10.70 -10.69
C GLN A 301 -3.36 10.18 -9.25
N THR A 302 -3.99 9.05 -8.95
CA THR A 302 -3.93 8.37 -7.65
C THR A 302 -2.48 8.07 -7.28
N SER A 303 -1.74 7.43 -8.20
CA SER A 303 -0.34 7.06 -8.03
C SER A 303 0.56 8.25 -7.65
N ALA A 304 0.42 9.36 -8.36
CA ALA A 304 1.16 10.58 -8.09
C ALA A 304 0.76 11.23 -6.75
N ILE A 305 -0.53 11.22 -6.41
CA ILE A 305 -0.99 11.78 -5.13
C ILE A 305 -0.45 10.96 -3.95
N ASP A 306 -0.40 9.62 -4.05
CA ASP A 306 0.26 8.78 -3.04
C ASP A 306 1.69 9.26 -2.76
N CYS A 307 2.46 9.56 -3.81
CA CYS A 307 3.83 10.10 -3.66
C CYS A 307 3.85 11.47 -2.97
N LEU A 308 2.99 12.39 -3.39
CA LEU A 308 2.90 13.74 -2.81
C LEU A 308 2.50 13.69 -1.32
N LEU A 309 1.57 12.81 -0.95
CA LEU A 309 1.14 12.60 0.44
C LEU A 309 2.25 11.96 1.28
N ALA A 310 2.92 10.93 0.76
CA ALA A 310 4.02 10.26 1.45
C ALA A 310 5.20 11.22 1.70
N ALA A 311 5.56 12.04 0.71
CA ALA A 311 6.60 13.06 0.88
C ALA A 311 6.20 14.11 1.92
N ALA A 312 4.97 14.63 1.87
CA ALA A 312 4.47 15.58 2.86
C ALA A 312 4.47 15.00 4.29
N GLN A 313 4.08 13.75 4.45
CA GLN A 313 4.11 13.04 5.74
C GLN A 313 5.55 12.91 6.28
N ALA A 314 6.51 12.53 5.43
CA ALA A 314 7.92 12.42 5.80
C ALA A 314 8.52 13.78 6.19
N SER A 315 8.20 14.86 5.47
CA SER A 315 8.68 16.20 5.84
C SER A 315 8.20 16.65 7.23
N VAL A 316 6.96 16.32 7.61
CA VAL A 316 6.42 16.61 8.95
C VAL A 316 7.12 15.79 10.05
N GLN A 317 7.42 14.52 9.77
CA GLN A 317 8.05 13.61 10.74
C GLN A 317 9.49 14.00 11.07
N HIS A 318 10.25 14.39 10.05
CA HIS A 318 11.66 14.75 10.20
C HIS A 318 11.88 16.24 10.52
N SER A 319 10.82 17.00 10.82
CA SER A 319 10.92 18.40 11.22
C SER A 319 11.56 18.54 12.62
N PRO A 320 12.44 19.54 12.84
CA PRO A 320 13.05 19.79 14.15
C PRO A 320 11.96 20.06 15.20
N GLY A 321 11.73 19.12 16.11
CA GLY A 321 10.68 19.19 17.15
C GLY A 321 9.77 17.95 17.23
N ASN A 322 9.69 17.15 16.16
CA ASN A 322 8.88 15.92 16.10
C ASN A 322 9.69 14.63 16.28
N ASN A 323 10.96 14.72 16.68
CA ASN A 323 11.79 13.55 16.93
C ASN A 323 11.34 12.88 18.25
N PRO A 324 10.84 11.63 18.26
CA PRO A 324 10.37 10.98 19.48
C PRO A 324 11.47 10.80 20.54
N ASN A 325 12.75 10.98 20.15
CA ASN A 325 13.91 10.94 21.04
C ASN A 325 14.33 12.28 21.65
N SER A 326 13.65 13.41 21.37
CA SER A 326 14.05 14.72 21.93
C SER A 326 13.42 15.08 23.29
N SER A 327 12.62 14.20 23.90
CA SER A 327 11.98 14.45 25.21
C SER A 327 12.60 13.68 26.38
N GLN A 328 13.89 13.34 26.35
CA GLN A 328 14.65 13.00 27.56
C GLN A 328 15.68 14.08 27.87
N GLY A 329 15.26 15.12 28.57
CA GLY A 329 16.17 16.19 28.93
C GLY A 329 15.56 17.32 29.75
N VAL A 330 14.82 17.04 30.82
CA VAL A 330 14.50 18.07 31.83
C VAL A 330 14.52 17.48 33.26
N THR A 331 15.66 17.69 33.91
CA THR A 331 15.91 17.94 35.35
C THR A 331 15.40 16.97 36.42
N ALA A 332 16.34 16.22 36.99
CA ALA A 332 16.34 15.90 38.41
C ALA A 332 16.55 17.18 39.23
N ARG A 333 15.64 17.49 40.15
CA ARG A 333 15.91 18.37 41.29
C ARG A 333 15.97 17.52 42.56
N ARG A 334 16.98 17.83 43.37
CA ARG A 334 17.10 17.43 44.78
C ARG A 334 15.97 18.03 45.60
#